data_AF-A0A350I2C9-F1
#
_entry.id   AF-A0A350I2C9-F1
#
_cell.length_a   1.000
_cell.length_b   1.000
_cell.length_c   1.000
_cell.angle_alpha   90.00
_cell.angle_beta   90.00
_cell.angle_gamma   90.00
#
_symmetry.space_group_name_H-M   'P 1'
#
loop_
_entity.id
_entity.type
_entity.pdbx_description
1 polymer ?
#
loop_
_entity_poly.entity_id
_entity_poly.type
_entity_poly.pdbx_seq_one_letter_code
_entity_poly.pdbx_strand_id
1 'polypeptide(L)' 'NASLLDEATAAAEAMTLSYGAKGSDERHIIKVSADCHPQTISVLRTRAHPLGINVRVEEAQQLKPCSKTFA' A
#
# COMPACT_ATOMS: atom_id res chain seq x y z
N ASN A 1 -7.91 17.51 2.60
CA ASN A 1 -7.07 17.66 1.38
C ASN A 1 -7.95 18.31 0.31
N ALA A 2 -7.47 19.32 -0.43
CA ALA A 2 -8.25 20.04 -1.46
C ALA A 2 -8.09 19.48 -2.90
N SER A 3 -7.19 18.51 -3.09
CA SER A 3 -7.09 17.54 -4.22
C SER A 3 -5.75 16.80 -4.10
N LEU A 4 -5.53 15.78 -4.91
CA LEU A 4 -4.25 15.08 -5.09
C LEU A 4 -3.90 15.05 -6.59
N LEU A 5 -2.63 14.83 -6.90
CA LEU A 5 -2.08 14.96 -8.27
C LEU A 5 -2.67 13.93 -9.25
N ASP A 6 -2.60 12.65 -8.89
CA ASP A 6 -3.15 11.53 -9.64
C ASP A 6 -3.51 10.39 -8.67
N GLU A 7 -4.29 9.43 -9.16
CA GLU A 7 -4.77 8.27 -8.39
C GLU A 7 -3.60 7.48 -7.76
N ALA A 8 -2.54 7.24 -8.53
CA ALA A 8 -1.42 6.42 -8.11
C ALA A 8 -0.65 7.07 -6.94
N THR A 9 -0.45 8.39 -7.02
CA THR A 9 0.16 9.18 -5.97
C THR A 9 -0.77 9.27 -4.77
N ALA A 10 -2.09 9.42 -4.99
CA ALA A 10 -3.06 9.40 -3.90
C ALA A 10 -3.06 8.07 -3.13
N ALA A 11 -2.95 6.93 -3.84
CA ALA A 11 -2.80 5.62 -3.22
C ALA A 11 -1.51 5.50 -2.42
N ALA A 12 -0.40 6.06 -2.90
CA ALA A 12 0.87 6.08 -2.16
C ALA A 12 0.84 6.96 -0.90
N GLU A 13 0.14 8.10 -0.94
CA GLU A 13 -0.10 8.92 0.25
C GLU A 13 -0.96 8.17 1.28
N ALA A 14 -1.99 7.45 0.82
CA ALA A 14 -2.82 6.61 1.68
C ALA A 14 -2.02 5.47 2.32
N MET A 15 -1.16 4.79 1.56
CA MET A 15 -0.23 3.78 2.10
C MET A 15 0.67 4.36 3.20
N THR A 16 1.24 5.54 2.96
CA THR A 16 2.15 6.21 3.89
C THR A 16 1.42 6.61 5.18
N LEU A 17 0.20 7.15 5.05
CA LEU A 17 -0.66 7.49 6.19
C LEU A 17 -1.00 6.25 7.02
N SER A 18 -1.43 5.16 6.37
CA SER A 18 -1.74 3.90 7.05
C SER A 18 -0.53 3.30 7.74
N TYR A 19 0.66 3.38 7.12
CA TYR A 19 1.91 2.94 7.73
C TYR A 19 2.27 3.79 8.95
N GLY A 20 2.13 5.11 8.89
CA GLY A 20 2.37 5.98 10.05
C GLY A 20 1.42 5.72 11.22
N ALA A 21 0.18 5.29 10.93
CA ALA A 21 -0.82 5.02 11.96
C ALA A 21 -0.74 3.61 12.58
N LYS A 22 -0.36 2.59 11.80
CA LYS A 22 -0.43 1.17 12.20
C LYS A 22 0.81 0.35 11.90
N GLY A 23 1.72 0.85 11.08
CA GLY A 23 2.94 0.17 10.67
C GLY A 23 3.93 -0.05 11.82
N SER A 24 4.78 -1.04 11.65
CA SER A 24 5.95 -1.33 12.49
C SER A 24 6.86 -2.31 11.75
N ASP A 25 8.03 -2.62 12.32
CA ASP A 25 8.92 -3.67 11.80
C ASP A 25 8.20 -5.03 11.65
N GLU A 26 7.23 -5.31 12.52
CA GLU A 26 6.40 -6.52 12.44
C GLU A 26 5.24 -6.39 11.44
N ARG A 27 4.72 -5.16 11.26
CA ARG A 27 3.58 -4.83 10.39
C ARG A 27 4.03 -3.93 9.23
N HIS A 28 4.81 -4.50 8.32
CA HIS A 28 5.39 -3.79 7.17
C HIS A 28 4.84 -4.28 5.82
N ILE A 29 3.77 -5.09 5.81
CA ILE A 29 3.14 -5.56 4.57
C ILE A 29 1.86 -4.77 4.29
N ILE A 30 1.72 -4.22 3.08
CA ILE A 30 0.42 -3.75 2.57
C ILE A 30 -0.07 -4.72 1.49
N LYS A 31 -1.36 -5.06 1.53
CA LYS A 31 -2.01 -5.86 0.50
C LYS A 31 -2.74 -4.96 -0.48
N VAL A 32 -2.58 -5.23 -1.76
CA VAL A 32 -3.15 -4.46 -2.88
C VAL A 32 -3.89 -5.42 -3.79
N SER A 33 -5.07 -5.05 -4.28
CA SER A 33 -5.82 -5.89 -5.21
C SER A 33 -5.06 -6.07 -6.52
N ALA A 34 -5.10 -7.28 -7.08
CA ALA A 34 -4.62 -7.56 -8.44
C ALA A 34 -5.38 -6.77 -9.52
N ASP A 35 -6.62 -6.36 -9.23
CA ASP A 35 -7.46 -5.56 -10.14
C ASP A 35 -7.07 -4.07 -10.20
N CYS A 36 -6.16 -3.61 -9.32
CA CYS A 36 -5.67 -2.24 -9.39
C CYS A 36 -4.87 -2.00 -10.67
N HIS A 37 -4.92 -0.77 -11.18
CA HIS A 37 -4.21 -0.45 -12.40
C HIS A 37 -2.68 -0.68 -12.26
N PRO A 38 -2.00 -1.22 -13.29
CA PRO A 38 -0.57 -1.53 -13.22
C PRO A 38 0.31 -0.34 -12.84
N GLN A 39 -0.05 0.87 -13.26
CA GLN A 39 0.66 2.09 -12.87
C GLN A 39 0.52 2.40 -11.37
N THR A 40 -0.66 2.17 -10.78
CA THR A 40 -0.90 2.36 -9.34
C THR A 40 -0.03 1.40 -8.54
N ILE A 41 0.03 0.13 -8.94
CA ILE A 41 0.89 -0.88 -8.31
C ILE A 41 2.38 -0.50 -8.45
N SER A 42 2.79 -0.02 -9.63
CA SER A 42 4.17 0.41 -9.89
C SER A 42 4.59 1.58 -8.98
N VAL A 43 3.74 2.60 -8.86
CA VAL A 43 3.99 3.75 -7.98
C VAL A 43 4.03 3.33 -6.51
N LEU A 44 3.10 2.48 -6.07
CA LEU A 44 3.11 1.92 -4.71
C LEU A 44 4.41 1.19 -4.40
N ARG A 45 4.85 0.27 -5.27
CA ARG A 45 6.12 -0.46 -5.11
C ARG A 45 7.32 0.48 -5.03
N THR A 46 7.36 1.49 -5.91
CA THR A 46 8.44 2.47 -5.97
C THR A 46 8.53 3.29 -4.67
N ARG A 47 7.39 3.72 -4.14
CA ARG A 47 7.30 4.49 -2.90
C ARG A 47 7.51 3.64 -1.63
N ALA A 48 7.13 2.37 -1.68
CA ALA A 48 7.26 1.43 -0.57
C ALA A 48 8.71 0.97 -0.33
N HIS A 49 9.49 0.78 -1.41
CA HIS A 49 10.86 0.29 -1.35
C HIS A 49 11.78 1.05 -0.37
N PRO A 50 11.90 2.39 -0.40
CA PRO A 50 12.75 3.13 0.54
C PRO A 50 12.26 3.08 2.00
N LEU A 51 10.99 2.71 2.22
CA LEU A 51 10.38 2.63 3.55
C LEU A 51 10.45 1.22 4.15
N GLY A 52 11.01 0.23 3.42
CA GLY A 52 11.01 -1.17 3.85
C GLY A 52 9.61 -1.82 3.83
N ILE A 53 8.64 -1.19 3.18
CA ILE A 53 7.27 -1.70 3.05
C ILE A 53 7.21 -2.75 1.95
N ASN A 54 6.58 -3.89 2.24
CA ASN A 54 6.36 -4.95 1.28
C ASN A 54 4.95 -4.87 0.68
N VAL A 55 4.87 -4.59 -0.62
CA VAL A 55 3.61 -4.52 -1.37
C VAL A 55 3.27 -5.89 -1.93
N ARG A 56 2.25 -6.54 -1.36
CA ARG A 56 1.72 -7.82 -1.84
C ARG A 56 0.49 -7.60 -2.71
N VAL A 57 0.58 -8.03 -3.95
CA VAL A 57 -0.55 -8.01 -4.88
C VAL A 57 -1.25 -9.36 -4.77
N GLU A 58 -2.52 -9.34 -4.40
CA GLU A 58 -3.32 -10.54 -4.13
C GLU A 58 -4.72 -10.39 -4.75
N GLU A 59 -5.37 -11.52 -5.04
CA GLU A 59 -6.77 -11.53 -5.51
C GLU A 59 -7.71 -11.00 -4.41
N ALA A 60 -8.87 -10.47 -4.80
CA ALA A 60 -9.82 -9.86 -3.87
C ALA A 60 -10.18 -10.77 -2.68
N GLN A 61 -10.32 -12.08 -2.91
CA GLN A 61 -10.62 -13.08 -1.87
C GLN A 61 -9.49 -13.26 -0.83
N GLN A 62 -8.27 -12.85 -1.17
CA GLN A 62 -7.06 -13.01 -0.36
C GLN A 62 -6.68 -11.74 0.43
N LEU A 63 -7.37 -10.62 0.20
CA LEU A 63 -7.19 -9.33 0.91
C LEU A 63 -7.63 -9.33 2.39
N LYS A 64 -7.43 -10.44 3.09
CA LYS A 64 -7.65 -10.56 4.53
C LYS A 64 -6.44 -10.01 5.30
N PRO A 65 -6.66 -9.17 6.33
CA PRO A 65 -5.59 -8.75 7.23
C PRO A 65 -4.94 -9.95 7.93
N CYS A 66 -3.63 -9.86 8.18
CA CYS A 66 -2.90 -10.80 9.04
C CYS A 66 -1.99 -10.04 10.01
N SER A 67 -1.32 -10.75 10.92
CA SER A 67 -0.48 -10.14 11.95
C SER A 67 0.67 -9.28 11.41
N LYS A 68 1.06 -9.49 10.15
CA LYS A 68 2.15 -8.77 9.49
C LYS A 68 1.68 -7.63 8.57
N THR A 69 0.37 -7.47 8.39
CA THR A 69 -0.16 -6.41 7.52
C THR A 69 -0.47 -5.14 8.30
N PHE A 70 -0.34 -4.01 7.62
CA PHE A 70 -0.88 -2.73 8.05
C PHE A 70 -1.91 -2.25 7.01
N ALA A 71 -2.78 -1.32 7.44
CA ALA A 71 -4.08 -0.96 6.84
C ALA A 71 -5.24 -1.87 7.26
#